data_AF-A0A222P0I9-F1
#
_entry.id   AF-A0A222P0I9-F1
#
_cell.length_a   1.000
_cell.length_b   1.000
_cell.length_c   1.000
_cell.angle_alpha   90.00
_cell.angle_beta   90.00
_cell.angle_gamma   90.00
#
_symmetry.space_group_name_H-M   'P 1'
#
loop_
_entity.id
_entity.type
_entity.pdbx_description
1 polymer ?
#
loop_
_entity_poly.entity_id
_entity_poly.type
_entity_poly.pdbx_seq_one_letter_code
_entity_poly.pdbx_strand_id
1 'polypeptide(L)'
;MFRAQTLETRRQSNQTHFKVFTFQPEEAFYFYSFDKRLQILEERIKLAKKMLNENLAKNSNAGVTVPINYKEQSKLYGIKAGIKFFKKKSAKQTISEQAPPSAIFVAPEYLFKDFSELCYKRYYNQQQKNNFKKKLAELSLDTTMLLVPGTICWYKKAKINYENYYRNTAYFFYQGHVQKYIKKNPHTAFDFDFVDEGFLNPMDARRLYFKSNESESSVKDFGIKIGIEICYDSVQGELFNYLQKNKFMIDMQLIIADGAKKPVLIQQEGLLYVKLERSREETKIGTIVINGQDNQTVEIKPAIPLECIEQNDLMCFQFN
;
A
#
# COMPACT_ATOMS: atom_id res chain seq x y z
N MET A 1 -15.57 -13.56 30.45
CA MET A 1 -16.31 -12.53 29.68
C MET A 1 -15.64 -11.16 29.68
N PHE A 2 -15.19 -10.61 30.82
CA PHE A 2 -14.62 -9.25 30.88
C PHE A 2 -13.37 -8.97 30.01
N ARG A 3 -12.52 -9.96 29.71
CA ARG A 3 -11.30 -9.77 28.88
C ARG A 3 -11.55 -9.52 27.39
N ALA A 4 -12.66 -10.01 26.83
CA ALA A 4 -12.98 -9.87 25.41
C ALA A 4 -13.50 -8.46 25.10
N GLN A 5 -14.38 -7.94 25.96
CA GLN A 5 -14.89 -6.57 25.85
C GLN A 5 -13.77 -5.53 25.94
N THR A 6 -12.77 -5.69 26.83
CA THR A 6 -11.66 -4.73 26.94
C THR A 6 -10.75 -4.70 25.71
N LEU A 7 -10.62 -5.81 24.98
CA LEU A 7 -9.84 -5.91 23.75
C LEU A 7 -10.58 -5.30 22.55
N GLU A 8 -11.90 -5.51 22.45
CA GLU A 8 -12.74 -4.89 21.42
C GLU A 8 -12.82 -3.37 21.59
N THR A 9 -13.01 -2.88 22.81
CA THR A 9 -13.05 -1.42 23.07
C THR A 9 -11.70 -0.75 22.82
N ARG A 10 -10.57 -1.41 23.13
CA ARG A 10 -9.21 -0.90 22.78
C ARG A 10 -8.93 -0.94 21.27
N ARG A 11 -9.47 -1.93 20.55
CA ARG A 11 -9.37 -1.98 19.08
C ARG A 11 -10.14 -0.84 18.43
N GLN A 12 -11.38 -0.59 18.88
CA GLN A 12 -12.18 0.54 18.41
C GLN A 12 -11.53 1.90 18.74
N SER A 13 -10.99 2.09 19.95
CA SER A 13 -10.35 3.38 20.31
C SER A 13 -9.05 3.67 19.54
N ASN A 14 -8.35 2.64 19.08
CA ASN A 14 -7.13 2.82 18.27
C ASN A 14 -7.44 3.08 16.78
N GLN A 15 -8.61 2.67 16.30
CA GLN A 15 -9.02 2.86 14.90
C GLN A 15 -9.36 4.33 14.58
N THR A 16 -9.95 5.07 15.53
CA THR A 16 -10.30 6.50 15.36
C THR A 16 -9.08 7.44 15.26
N HIS A 17 -7.90 6.96 15.67
CA HIS A 17 -6.64 7.71 15.57
C HIS A 17 -5.77 7.27 14.40
N PHE A 18 -6.19 6.25 13.65
CA PHE A 18 -5.43 5.76 12.52
C PHE A 18 -5.44 6.77 11.37
N LYS A 19 -4.25 7.08 10.83
CA LYS A 19 -4.10 8.07 9.75
C LYS A 19 -3.84 7.42 8.40
N VAL A 20 -4.41 8.00 7.34
CA VAL A 20 -4.18 7.58 5.96
C VAL A 20 -3.54 8.74 5.20
N PHE A 21 -2.30 8.57 4.78
CA PHE A 21 -1.63 9.46 3.84
C PHE A 21 -1.83 8.93 2.42
N THR A 22 -2.39 9.74 1.52
CA THR A 22 -2.57 9.35 0.13
C THR A 22 -1.65 10.16 -0.77
N PHE A 23 -0.90 9.47 -1.62
CA PHE A 23 -0.09 10.08 -2.66
C PHE A 23 -0.71 9.83 -4.03
N GLN A 24 -1.23 10.90 -4.64
CA GLN A 24 -1.88 10.91 -5.95
C GLN A 24 -1.23 11.98 -6.83
N PRO A 25 -0.13 11.62 -7.53
CA PRO A 25 0.63 12.57 -8.32
C PRO A 25 -0.14 13.03 -9.57
N GLU A 26 0.27 14.18 -10.08
CA GLU A 26 -0.20 14.70 -11.37
C GLU A 26 0.25 13.84 -12.55
N GLU A 27 -0.37 14.05 -13.72
CA GLU A 27 -0.13 13.25 -14.92
C GLU A 27 1.34 13.24 -15.36
N ALA A 28 2.04 14.36 -15.24
CA ALA A 28 3.46 14.49 -15.61
C ALA A 28 4.36 13.47 -14.89
N PHE A 29 3.99 13.05 -13.68
CA PHE A 29 4.75 12.06 -12.90
C PHE A 29 4.95 10.74 -13.65
N TYR A 30 3.95 10.29 -14.41
CA TYR A 30 3.97 8.98 -15.08
C TYR A 30 4.92 8.93 -16.30
N PHE A 31 5.42 10.09 -16.73
CA PHE A 31 6.38 10.25 -17.82
C PHE A 31 7.82 10.45 -17.33
N TYR A 32 8.03 10.55 -16.02
CA TYR A 32 9.38 10.59 -15.46
C TYR A 32 10.05 9.22 -15.46
N SER A 33 11.39 9.22 -15.52
CA SER A 33 12.18 8.01 -15.36
C SER A 33 11.89 7.31 -14.02
N PHE A 34 12.16 6.02 -13.97
CA PHE A 34 12.01 5.23 -12.74
C PHE A 34 12.69 5.87 -11.52
N ASP A 35 13.94 6.30 -11.69
CA ASP A 35 14.72 6.88 -10.60
C ASP A 35 14.15 8.20 -10.12
N LYS A 36 13.65 9.04 -11.04
CA LYS A 36 13.00 10.30 -10.68
C LYS A 36 11.68 10.06 -9.94
N ARG A 37 10.86 9.10 -10.38
CA ARG A 37 9.64 8.70 -9.66
C ARG A 37 9.93 8.15 -8.27
N LEU A 38 10.97 7.32 -8.14
CA LEU A 38 11.41 6.79 -6.86
C LEU A 38 11.90 7.89 -5.91
N GLN A 39 12.60 8.89 -6.44
CA GLN A 39 13.01 10.06 -5.67
C GLN A 39 11.81 10.87 -5.16
N ILE A 40 10.84 11.18 -6.04
CA ILE A 40 9.63 11.92 -5.64
C ILE A 40 8.85 11.15 -4.58
N LEU A 41 8.67 9.83 -4.76
CA LEU A 41 8.02 8.98 -3.77
C LEU A 41 8.74 9.03 -2.41
N GLU A 42 10.08 8.98 -2.40
CA GLU A 42 10.88 9.11 -1.18
C GLU A 42 10.64 10.47 -0.49
N GLU A 43 10.62 11.56 -1.26
CA GLU A 43 10.36 12.91 -0.74
C GLU A 43 8.98 13.00 -0.09
N ARG A 44 7.94 12.45 -0.72
CA ARG A 44 6.58 12.41 -0.16
C ARG A 44 6.44 11.54 1.08
N ILE A 45 7.12 10.38 1.12
CA ILE A 45 7.14 9.54 2.32
C ILE A 45 7.83 10.28 3.48
N LYS A 46 8.94 10.97 3.22
CA LYS A 46 9.63 11.77 4.26
C LYS A 46 8.73 12.89 4.79
N LEU A 47 7.99 13.57 3.91
CA LEU A 47 7.05 14.61 4.29
C LEU A 47 5.90 14.04 5.15
N ALA A 48 5.29 12.93 4.74
CA ALA A 48 4.27 12.24 5.53
C ALA A 48 4.79 11.80 6.92
N LYS A 49 6.03 11.26 6.99
CA LYS A 49 6.68 10.91 8.27
C LYS A 49 6.85 12.12 9.18
N LYS A 50 7.33 13.25 8.64
CA LYS A 50 7.50 14.50 9.40
C LYS A 50 6.18 14.93 10.03
N MET A 51 5.09 14.93 9.26
CA MET A 51 3.77 15.32 9.75
C MET A 51 3.14 14.34 10.74
N LEU A 52 3.39 13.05 10.56
CA LEU A 52 2.98 12.05 11.55
C LEU A 52 3.61 12.37 12.91
N ASN A 53 4.90 12.71 12.93
CA ASN A 53 5.65 13.03 14.16
C ASN A 53 5.26 14.38 14.78
N GLU A 54 5.04 15.42 13.97
CA GLU A 54 4.61 16.74 14.47
C GLU A 54 3.25 16.67 15.17
N ASN A 55 2.34 15.85 14.66
CA ASN A 55 1.05 15.62 15.29
C ASN A 55 1.16 14.84 16.61
N LEU A 56 2.12 13.91 16.72
CA LEU A 56 2.41 13.23 17.99
C LEU A 56 2.92 14.24 19.03
N ALA A 57 3.83 15.13 18.63
CA ALA A 57 4.39 16.16 19.52
C ALA A 57 3.32 17.16 20.02
N LYS A 58 2.41 17.60 19.14
CA LYS A 58 1.30 18.49 19.50
C LYS A 58 0.33 17.83 20.49
N ASN A 59 0.05 16.53 20.34
CA ASN A 59 -0.84 15.80 21.23
C ASN A 59 -0.20 15.51 22.60
N SER A 60 1.11 15.29 22.68
CA SER A 60 1.83 15.10 23.96
C SER A 60 1.95 16.38 24.80
N ASN A 61 1.79 17.57 24.20
CA ASN A 61 1.77 18.84 24.95
C ASN A 61 0.40 19.15 25.59
N ALA A 62 -0.63 18.34 25.33
CA ALA A 62 -1.96 18.45 25.95
C ALA A 62 -2.15 17.52 27.16
N GLY A 63 -1.14 16.75 27.57
CA GLY A 63 -1.22 15.92 28.77
C GLY A 63 -0.06 14.96 28.95
N VAL A 64 0.67 15.16 30.06
CA VAL A 64 1.71 14.29 30.65
C VAL A 64 3.02 14.18 29.85
N THR A 65 4.01 14.91 30.35
CA THR A 65 5.42 14.84 30.00
C THR A 65 5.99 13.43 30.26
N VAL A 66 6.39 12.75 29.19
CA VAL A 66 7.44 11.71 29.23
C VAL A 66 8.58 12.20 28.33
N PRO A 67 9.81 12.35 28.83
CA PRO A 67 10.90 12.89 28.04
C PRO A 67 11.42 11.82 27.08
N ILE A 68 11.11 11.96 25.79
CA ILE A 68 11.80 11.22 24.73
C ILE A 68 12.97 12.09 24.25
N ASN A 69 14.17 11.71 24.66
CA ASN A 69 15.41 12.39 24.32
C ASN A 69 15.91 11.93 22.94
N TYR A 70 15.63 12.71 21.88
CA TYR A 70 16.32 12.59 20.60
C TYR A 70 17.36 13.70 20.47
N LYS A 71 18.58 13.42 20.95
CA LYS A 71 19.75 14.22 20.56
C LYS A 71 20.14 13.87 19.12
N GLU A 72 19.91 14.84 18.24
CA GLU A 72 20.75 15.25 17.11
C GLU A 72 21.81 14.25 16.63
N GLN A 73 21.58 13.63 15.47
CA GLN A 73 22.64 13.30 14.52
C GLN A 73 22.22 13.66 13.09
N SER A 74 22.00 14.95 12.84
CA SER A 74 22.15 15.51 11.50
C SER A 74 23.62 15.91 11.30
N LYS A 75 24.43 15.01 10.74
CA LYS A 75 25.70 15.39 10.12
C LYS A 75 25.80 14.79 8.72
N LEU A 76 25.68 15.69 7.74
CA LEU A 76 26.34 15.73 6.43
C LEU A 76 26.82 14.38 5.86
N TYR A 77 26.08 13.86 4.87
CA TYR A 77 26.66 12.94 3.89
C TYR A 77 27.27 13.74 2.74
N GLY A 78 28.54 14.07 2.92
CA GLY A 78 29.47 14.32 1.83
C GLY A 78 29.85 13.00 1.15
N ILE A 79 29.84 13.02 -0.18
CA ILE A 79 30.33 11.96 -1.06
C ILE A 79 31.81 11.70 -0.75
N LYS A 80 32.19 10.43 -0.53
CA LYS A 80 33.44 9.84 -1.03
C LYS A 80 33.44 8.31 -0.92
N ALA A 81 33.96 7.70 -1.98
CA ALA A 81 34.05 6.27 -2.24
C ALA A 81 34.97 5.53 -1.26
N GLY A 82 34.70 4.23 -1.06
CA GLY A 82 35.57 3.33 -0.30
C GLY A 82 34.93 1.97 -0.04
N ILE A 83 35.07 1.04 -0.98
CA ILE A 83 34.73 -0.38 -0.82
C ILE A 83 35.61 -0.98 0.29
N LYS A 84 35.01 -1.50 1.38
CA LYS A 84 35.59 -2.61 2.18
C LYS A 84 34.50 -3.55 2.69
N PHE A 85 34.64 -4.81 2.29
CA PHE A 85 33.90 -5.99 2.73
C PHE A 85 33.92 -6.13 4.25
N PHE A 86 32.73 -6.21 4.87
CA PHE A 86 32.58 -6.80 6.21
C PHE A 86 31.53 -7.92 6.15
N LYS A 87 32.01 -9.15 6.30
CA LYS A 87 31.19 -10.32 6.65
C LYS A 87 30.55 -10.06 8.01
N LYS A 88 29.23 -9.88 8.07
CA LYS A 88 28.47 -9.98 9.32
C LYS A 88 27.70 -11.29 9.35
N LYS A 89 28.06 -12.12 10.33
CA LYS A 89 27.37 -13.34 10.74
C LYS A 89 25.88 -13.05 10.95
N SER A 90 25.03 -13.93 10.43
CA SER A 90 23.59 -13.94 10.64
C SER A 90 23.27 -14.16 12.11
N ALA A 91 23.00 -13.08 12.85
CA ALA A 91 22.30 -13.16 14.10
C ALA A 91 20.82 -13.44 13.78
N LYS A 92 20.29 -14.56 14.28
CA LYS A 92 18.85 -14.84 14.31
C LYS A 92 18.19 -13.65 15.00
N GLN A 93 17.48 -12.86 14.23
CA GLN A 93 16.71 -11.73 14.73
C GLN A 93 15.52 -12.32 15.48
N THR A 94 15.59 -12.29 16.81
CA THR A 94 14.45 -12.51 17.69
C THR A 94 13.38 -11.52 17.26
N ILE A 95 12.20 -12.02 16.89
CA ILE A 95 11.04 -11.20 16.55
C ILE A 95 10.64 -10.46 17.82
N SER A 96 11.15 -9.24 18.00
CA SER A 96 10.53 -8.24 18.87
C SER A 96 9.08 -8.13 18.41
N GLU A 97 8.10 -8.23 19.33
CA GLU A 97 6.71 -7.89 19.04
C GLU A 97 6.69 -6.47 18.44
N GLN A 98 6.52 -6.38 17.14
CA GLN A 98 6.44 -5.10 16.45
C GLN A 98 5.08 -4.50 16.83
N ALA A 99 5.09 -3.27 17.33
CA ALA A 99 3.86 -2.53 17.57
C ALA A 99 3.05 -2.44 16.27
N PRO A 100 1.71 -2.39 16.31
CA PRO A 100 0.91 -2.20 15.12
C PRO A 100 1.17 -0.81 14.49
N PRO A 101 1.01 -0.67 13.16
CA PRO A 101 1.09 0.64 12.52
C PRO A 101 -0.01 1.56 13.06
N SER A 102 0.30 2.85 13.22
CA SER A 102 -0.67 3.89 13.57
C SER A 102 -1.09 4.75 12.38
N ALA A 103 -0.43 4.56 11.23
CA ALA A 103 -0.75 5.23 9.99
C ALA A 103 -0.41 4.33 8.79
N ILE A 104 -0.96 4.67 7.63
CA ILE A 104 -0.62 4.07 6.34
C ILE A 104 -0.32 5.16 5.32
N PHE A 105 0.70 4.97 4.50
CA PHE A 105 0.93 5.74 3.28
C PHE A 105 0.51 4.87 2.09
N VAL A 106 -0.41 5.36 1.26
CA VAL A 106 -0.95 4.60 0.12
C VAL A 106 -0.82 5.43 -1.15
N ALA A 107 -0.51 4.77 -2.26
CA ALA A 107 -0.56 5.36 -3.61
C ALA A 107 -1.38 4.45 -4.56
N PRO A 108 -1.85 4.96 -5.72
CA PRO A 108 -2.77 4.24 -6.60
C PRO A 108 -2.13 3.08 -7.38
N GLU A 109 -2.96 2.37 -8.14
CA GLU A 109 -2.47 1.33 -9.06
C GLU A 109 -1.59 1.97 -10.13
N TYR A 110 -0.57 1.24 -10.58
CA TYR A 110 0.34 1.65 -11.65
C TYR A 110 1.14 2.92 -11.38
N LEU A 111 1.33 3.30 -10.11
CA LEU A 111 2.23 4.40 -9.75
C LEU A 111 3.59 4.27 -10.45
N PHE A 112 4.11 3.03 -10.53
CA PHE A 112 5.24 2.71 -11.39
C PHE A 112 4.77 1.86 -12.58
N LYS A 113 4.23 2.54 -13.58
CA LYS A 113 4.08 2.08 -14.97
C LYS A 113 4.51 3.21 -15.89
N ASP A 114 5.44 2.97 -16.82
CA ASP A 114 5.92 4.02 -17.71
C ASP A 114 4.88 4.34 -18.78
N PHE A 115 4.36 5.56 -18.76
CA PHE A 115 3.33 5.97 -19.71
C PHE A 115 3.89 6.44 -21.06
N SER A 116 5.20 6.72 -21.12
CA SER A 116 5.91 7.07 -22.37
C SER A 116 6.27 5.86 -23.24
N GLU A 117 6.38 4.69 -22.62
CA GLU A 117 6.68 3.42 -23.31
C GLU A 117 5.41 2.67 -23.68
N LEU A 118 5.52 1.66 -24.55
CA LEU A 118 4.39 0.80 -24.95
C LEU A 118 4.63 -0.67 -24.56
N CYS A 119 3.53 -1.42 -24.39
CA CYS A 119 3.56 -2.85 -24.13
C CYS A 119 4.47 -3.22 -22.94
N TYR A 120 5.25 -4.28 -23.10
CA TYR A 120 6.12 -4.79 -22.06
C TYR A 120 7.26 -3.84 -21.66
N LYS A 121 7.58 -2.84 -22.48
CA LYS A 121 8.62 -1.85 -22.19
C LYS A 121 8.21 -0.91 -21.05
N ARG A 122 6.90 -0.82 -20.76
CA ARG A 122 6.36 -0.08 -19.62
C ARG A 122 6.75 -0.65 -18.25
N TYR A 123 7.27 -1.89 -18.21
CA TYR A 123 7.50 -2.63 -16.97
C TYR A 123 8.96 -2.70 -16.56
N TYR A 124 9.18 -2.73 -15.25
CA TYR A 124 10.52 -2.61 -14.70
C TYR A 124 11.21 -3.94 -14.51
N ASN A 125 12.53 -3.89 -14.60
CA ASN A 125 13.39 -5.05 -14.49
C ASN A 125 13.68 -5.44 -13.02
N GLN A 126 14.36 -6.57 -12.84
CA GLN A 126 14.68 -7.10 -11.51
C GLN A 126 15.65 -6.24 -10.70
N GLN A 127 16.55 -5.48 -11.35
CA GLN A 127 17.47 -4.57 -10.67
C GLN A 127 16.71 -3.37 -10.08
N GLN A 128 15.84 -2.74 -10.87
CA GLN A 128 14.96 -1.65 -10.43
C GLN A 128 14.07 -2.11 -9.27
N LYS A 129 13.50 -3.32 -9.37
CA LYS A 129 12.75 -3.95 -8.27
C LYS A 129 13.57 -4.08 -6.99
N ASN A 130 14.81 -4.54 -7.09
CA ASN A 130 15.66 -4.71 -5.92
C ASN A 130 16.02 -3.35 -5.29
N ASN A 131 16.30 -2.33 -6.11
CA ASN A 131 16.54 -0.97 -5.65
C ASN A 131 15.33 -0.41 -4.91
N PHE A 132 14.15 -0.50 -5.52
CA PHE A 132 12.87 -0.12 -4.92
C PHE A 132 12.66 -0.77 -3.56
N LYS A 133 12.73 -2.11 -3.51
CA LYS A 133 12.50 -2.85 -2.27
C LYS A 133 13.47 -2.46 -1.17
N LYS A 134 14.76 -2.32 -1.50
CA LYS A 134 15.80 -1.94 -0.54
C LYS A 134 15.50 -0.55 0.02
N LYS A 135 15.28 0.43 -0.86
CA LYS A 135 15.05 1.82 -0.49
C LYS A 135 13.81 1.99 0.38
N LEU A 136 12.69 1.36 0.02
CA LEU A 136 11.43 1.46 0.78
C LEU A 136 11.50 0.69 2.11
N ALA A 137 12.23 -0.43 2.16
CA ALA A 137 12.49 -1.13 3.42
C ALA A 137 13.28 -0.23 4.38
N GLU A 138 14.35 0.42 3.90
CA GLU A 138 15.13 1.39 4.70
C GLU A 138 14.27 2.57 5.19
N LEU A 139 13.43 3.16 4.33
CA LEU A 139 12.54 4.27 4.71
C LEU A 139 11.50 3.90 5.79
N SER A 140 11.12 2.61 5.86
CA SER A 140 10.12 2.10 6.80
C SER A 140 10.67 1.75 8.19
N LEU A 141 11.99 1.74 8.42
CA LEU A 141 12.59 1.34 9.70
C LEU A 141 12.14 2.24 10.87
N ASP A 142 12.25 3.56 10.70
CA ASP A 142 12.04 4.53 11.77
C ASP A 142 10.69 5.25 11.60
N THR A 143 9.60 4.50 11.62
CA THR A 143 8.23 5.05 11.57
C THR A 143 7.20 4.03 12.05
N THR A 144 6.09 4.52 12.60
CA THR A 144 4.88 3.71 12.87
C THR A 144 3.94 3.69 11.65
N MET A 145 4.37 4.23 10.51
CA MET A 145 3.61 4.25 9.26
C MET A 145 3.92 3.02 8.40
N LEU A 146 2.87 2.29 8.03
CA LEU A 146 2.94 1.25 7.00
C LEU A 146 3.02 1.90 5.61
N LEU A 147 3.99 1.51 4.79
CA LEU A 147 4.14 2.04 3.44
C LEU A 147 3.56 1.06 2.41
N VAL A 148 2.61 1.53 1.62
CA VAL A 148 1.99 0.84 0.49
C VAL A 148 2.05 1.74 -0.74
N PRO A 149 3.22 1.85 -1.39
CA PRO A 149 3.51 2.85 -2.44
C PRO A 149 2.82 2.57 -3.79
N GLY A 150 1.60 2.05 -3.77
CA GLY A 150 0.86 1.65 -4.96
C GLY A 150 1.36 0.35 -5.56
N THR A 151 0.99 0.12 -6.81
CA THR A 151 1.40 -1.08 -7.53
C THR A 151 2.46 -0.83 -8.58
N ILE A 152 3.24 -1.87 -8.84
CA ILE A 152 4.28 -1.87 -9.86
C ILE A 152 4.16 -3.13 -10.71
N CYS A 153 4.25 -2.95 -12.03
CA CYS A 153 4.35 -4.05 -12.97
C CYS A 153 5.82 -4.42 -13.21
N TRP A 154 6.15 -5.67 -12.89
CA TRP A 154 7.52 -6.19 -13.04
C TRP A 154 7.62 -7.13 -14.22
N TYR A 155 8.64 -6.95 -15.05
CA TYR A 155 9.13 -7.98 -15.94
C TYR A 155 9.96 -9.00 -15.17
N LYS A 156 9.63 -10.28 -15.36
CA LYS A 156 10.41 -11.39 -14.84
C LYS A 156 10.92 -12.26 -15.97
N LYS A 157 12.25 -12.36 -16.01
CA LYS A 157 12.93 -13.41 -16.76
C LYS A 157 12.57 -14.77 -16.16
N ALA A 158 12.10 -15.66 -17.00
CA ALA A 158 11.84 -17.03 -16.60
C ALA A 158 13.15 -17.80 -16.36
N LYS A 159 13.06 -18.95 -15.67
CA LYS A 159 14.17 -19.92 -15.67
C LYS A 159 14.28 -20.55 -17.06
N ILE A 160 15.42 -21.16 -17.37
CA ILE A 160 15.66 -21.90 -18.63
C ILE A 160 14.45 -22.80 -18.92
N ASN A 161 13.92 -22.73 -20.16
CA ASN A 161 12.72 -23.43 -20.66
C ASN A 161 11.35 -22.90 -20.22
N TYR A 162 11.27 -21.71 -19.62
CA TYR A 162 9.99 -21.04 -19.36
C TYR A 162 9.91 -19.71 -20.12
N GLU A 163 8.70 -19.28 -20.44
CA GLU A 163 8.46 -17.97 -21.03
C GLU A 163 8.51 -16.86 -19.97
N ASN A 164 9.02 -15.70 -20.38
CA ASN A 164 9.03 -14.51 -19.53
C ASN A 164 7.61 -14.11 -19.16
N TYR A 165 7.46 -13.47 -18.00
CA TYR A 165 6.15 -13.12 -17.49
C TYR A 165 6.17 -11.83 -16.68
N TYR A 166 5.00 -11.28 -16.46
CA TYR A 166 4.73 -10.02 -15.82
C TYR A 166 3.83 -10.22 -14.61
N ARG A 167 3.96 -9.30 -13.63
CA ARG A 167 3.11 -9.27 -12.44
C ARG A 167 2.87 -7.85 -12.00
N ASN A 168 1.61 -7.51 -11.80
CA ASN A 168 1.20 -6.31 -11.07
C ASN A 168 1.21 -6.64 -9.57
N THR A 169 2.02 -5.91 -8.80
CA THR A 169 2.31 -6.23 -7.40
C THR A 169 2.21 -4.99 -6.53
N ALA A 170 1.46 -5.08 -5.43
CA ALA A 170 1.53 -4.16 -4.30
C ALA A 170 2.56 -4.66 -3.28
N TYR A 171 3.37 -3.76 -2.72
CA TYR A 171 4.28 -4.09 -1.62
C TYR A 171 3.87 -3.36 -0.35
N PHE A 172 4.16 -4.00 0.77
CA PHE A 172 3.92 -3.49 2.11
C PHE A 172 5.26 -3.43 2.83
N PHE A 173 5.64 -2.26 3.31
CA PHE A 173 6.88 -2.05 4.06
C PHE A 173 6.56 -1.52 5.45
N TYR A 174 7.00 -2.25 6.48
CA TYR A 174 6.80 -1.86 7.86
C TYR A 174 8.00 -2.24 8.69
N GLN A 175 8.70 -1.26 9.28
CA GLN A 175 9.86 -1.48 10.13
C GLN A 175 10.91 -2.42 9.49
N GLY A 176 11.17 -2.22 8.19
CA GLY A 176 12.10 -3.04 7.41
C GLY A 176 11.54 -4.39 6.93
N HIS A 177 10.40 -4.85 7.47
CA HIS A 177 9.70 -6.04 7.00
C HIS A 177 8.99 -5.75 5.68
N VAL A 178 9.06 -6.69 4.72
CA VAL A 178 8.42 -6.56 3.40
C VAL A 178 7.45 -7.71 3.15
N GLN A 179 6.17 -7.40 3.01
CA GLN A 179 5.18 -8.31 2.40
C GLN A 179 4.78 -7.79 1.01
N LYS A 180 4.04 -8.59 0.27
CA LYS A 180 3.50 -8.20 -1.03
C LYS A 180 2.15 -8.86 -1.28
N TYR A 181 1.46 -8.37 -2.29
CA TYR A 181 0.28 -8.97 -2.87
C TYR A 181 0.40 -8.87 -4.38
N ILE A 182 0.15 -9.97 -5.09
CA ILE A 182 0.13 -10.03 -6.55
C ILE A 182 -1.33 -10.07 -6.99
N LYS A 183 -1.68 -9.19 -7.95
CA LYS A 183 -3.02 -9.09 -8.52
C LYS A 183 -3.50 -10.46 -9.01
N LYS A 184 -4.73 -10.82 -8.68
CA LYS A 184 -5.31 -12.14 -9.00
C LYS A 184 -6.04 -12.14 -10.33
N ASN A 185 -6.63 -11.01 -10.70
CA ASN A 185 -7.39 -10.82 -11.92
C ASN A 185 -6.76 -9.73 -12.79
N PRO A 186 -5.72 -10.05 -13.59
CA PRO A 186 -5.14 -9.12 -14.56
C PRO A 186 -6.21 -8.61 -15.54
N HIS A 187 -6.34 -7.30 -15.65
CA HIS A 187 -7.27 -6.63 -16.54
C HIS A 187 -6.66 -6.46 -17.92
N THR A 188 -7.32 -6.99 -18.94
CA THR A 188 -6.77 -7.10 -20.31
C THR A 188 -6.44 -5.76 -20.94
N ALA A 189 -7.31 -4.77 -20.75
CA ALA A 189 -7.11 -3.42 -21.25
C ALA A 189 -5.92 -2.70 -20.62
N PHE A 190 -5.67 -2.90 -19.33
CA PHE A 190 -4.76 -2.04 -18.56
C PHE A 190 -3.46 -2.75 -18.16
N ASP A 191 -3.52 -4.06 -17.91
CA ASP A 191 -2.35 -4.85 -17.59
C ASP A 191 -1.58 -5.24 -18.85
N PHE A 192 -2.23 -5.50 -20.00
CA PHE A 192 -1.57 -6.15 -21.15
C PHE A 192 -1.22 -5.24 -22.34
N ASP A 193 -1.85 -4.08 -22.46
CA ASP A 193 -1.59 -2.99 -23.43
C ASP A 193 -0.66 -3.31 -24.63
N PHE A 194 -1.15 -4.03 -25.65
CA PHE A 194 -0.45 -4.25 -26.93
C PHE A 194 -0.94 -3.23 -27.97
N VAL A 195 -0.28 -2.07 -28.01
CA VAL A 195 -0.78 -0.85 -28.68
C VAL A 195 -0.98 -1.02 -30.20
N ASP A 196 -0.21 -1.89 -30.84
CA ASP A 196 -0.32 -2.12 -32.29
C ASP A 196 -1.39 -3.15 -32.70
N GLU A 197 -1.97 -3.87 -31.73
CA GLU A 197 -2.91 -4.97 -31.98
C GLU A 197 -4.27 -4.78 -31.30
N GLY A 198 -4.45 -3.68 -30.57
CA GLY A 198 -5.65 -3.41 -29.80
C GLY A 198 -5.81 -4.37 -28.62
N PHE A 199 -7.05 -4.66 -28.23
CA PHE A 199 -7.32 -5.56 -27.13
C PHE A 199 -6.98 -7.00 -27.53
N LEU A 200 -6.10 -7.65 -26.76
CA LEU A 200 -5.86 -9.07 -26.91
C LEU A 200 -7.17 -9.85 -26.79
N ASN A 201 -7.45 -10.68 -27.81
CA ASN A 201 -8.55 -11.63 -27.78
C ASN A 201 -8.54 -12.41 -26.45
N PRO A 202 -9.69 -12.69 -25.81
CA PRO A 202 -9.78 -13.57 -24.63
C PRO A 202 -8.95 -14.87 -24.71
N MET A 203 -8.83 -15.44 -25.90
CA MET A 203 -8.10 -16.67 -26.18
C MET A 203 -6.62 -16.46 -26.55
N ASP A 204 -6.13 -15.23 -26.56
CA ASP A 204 -4.75 -14.93 -26.91
C ASP A 204 -3.77 -15.47 -25.85
N ALA A 205 -2.87 -16.37 -26.27
CA ALA A 205 -1.92 -17.03 -25.38
C ALA A 205 -0.98 -16.06 -24.65
N ARG A 206 -0.74 -14.86 -25.19
CA ARG A 206 0.08 -13.82 -24.54
C ARG A 206 -0.54 -13.33 -23.23
N ARG A 207 -1.85 -13.57 -23.03
CA ARG A 207 -2.52 -13.30 -21.76
C ARG A 207 -1.97 -14.15 -20.61
N LEU A 208 -1.35 -15.29 -20.92
CA LEU A 208 -0.67 -16.15 -19.94
C LEU A 208 0.63 -15.52 -19.41
N TYR A 209 1.13 -14.47 -20.06
CA TYR A 209 2.33 -13.76 -19.60
C TYR A 209 2.08 -12.89 -18.38
N PHE A 210 0.86 -12.43 -18.09
CA PHE A 210 0.60 -11.88 -16.75
C PHE A 210 0.15 -12.99 -15.81
N LYS A 211 1.01 -13.29 -14.83
CA LYS A 211 0.73 -14.38 -13.90
C LYS A 211 0.04 -13.85 -12.65
N SER A 212 -1.16 -14.33 -12.40
CA SER A 212 -1.81 -14.25 -11.10
C SER A 212 -1.04 -15.06 -10.05
N ASN A 213 -1.34 -14.82 -8.77
CA ASN A 213 -0.87 -15.66 -7.68
C ASN A 213 -2.04 -16.04 -6.77
N GLU A 214 -2.83 -17.01 -7.20
CA GLU A 214 -4.02 -17.48 -6.48
C GLU A 214 -3.69 -18.00 -5.07
N SER A 215 -2.48 -18.53 -4.87
CA SER A 215 -2.01 -19.02 -3.58
C SER A 215 -1.67 -17.93 -2.56
N GLU A 216 -1.52 -16.68 -2.99
CA GLU A 216 -1.19 -15.58 -2.09
C GLU A 216 -2.41 -15.15 -1.30
N SER A 217 -2.25 -15.06 0.02
CA SER A 217 -3.31 -14.56 0.89
C SER A 217 -3.66 -13.12 0.51
N SER A 218 -4.96 -12.86 0.42
CA SER A 218 -5.53 -11.51 0.29
C SER A 218 -5.51 -10.73 1.61
N VAL A 219 -5.01 -11.31 2.71
CA VAL A 219 -4.88 -10.64 4.01
C VAL A 219 -3.41 -10.52 4.40
N LYS A 220 -3.01 -9.34 4.88
CA LYS A 220 -1.68 -9.06 5.44
C LYS A 220 -1.84 -8.68 6.91
N ASP A 221 -1.00 -9.24 7.76
CA ASP A 221 -1.03 -8.99 9.20
C ASP A 221 0.24 -8.25 9.62
N PHE A 222 0.05 -7.06 10.20
CA PHE A 222 1.08 -6.22 10.79
C PHE A 222 0.70 -5.82 12.22
N GLY A 223 -0.13 -6.61 12.91
CA GLY A 223 -0.87 -6.20 14.11
C GLY A 223 -2.17 -5.46 13.79
N ILE A 224 -2.34 -5.07 12.53
CA ILE A 224 -3.61 -4.69 11.88
C ILE A 224 -3.77 -5.61 10.67
N LYS A 225 -4.92 -6.28 10.56
CA LYS A 225 -5.24 -7.19 9.46
C LYS A 225 -5.82 -6.41 8.29
N ILE A 226 -5.08 -6.35 7.20
CA ILE A 226 -5.44 -5.61 6.00
C ILE A 226 -5.84 -6.59 4.91
N GLY A 227 -7.11 -6.57 4.51
CA GLY A 227 -7.55 -7.18 3.26
C GLY A 227 -7.15 -6.30 2.08
N ILE A 228 -6.37 -6.83 1.15
CA ILE A 228 -5.83 -6.11 -0.01
C ILE A 228 -6.40 -6.63 -1.32
N GLU A 229 -6.82 -5.71 -2.17
CA GLU A 229 -7.28 -5.96 -3.54
C GLU A 229 -6.65 -4.94 -4.50
N ILE A 230 -6.28 -5.38 -5.70
CA ILE A 230 -5.80 -4.49 -6.75
C ILE A 230 -6.88 -4.37 -7.82
N CYS A 231 -7.50 -3.18 -7.89
CA CYS A 231 -8.46 -2.78 -8.92
C CYS A 231 -9.53 -3.85 -9.20
N TYR A 232 -9.43 -4.55 -10.33
CA TYR A 232 -10.42 -5.54 -10.77
C TYR A 232 -10.62 -6.71 -9.78
N ASP A 233 -9.64 -7.02 -8.93
CA ASP A 233 -9.79 -7.99 -7.83
C ASP A 233 -10.99 -7.62 -6.92
N SER A 234 -11.17 -6.33 -6.64
CA SER A 234 -12.28 -5.84 -5.81
C SER A 234 -13.64 -5.92 -6.49
N VAL A 235 -13.67 -5.86 -7.82
CA VAL A 235 -14.91 -6.02 -8.61
C VAL A 235 -15.31 -7.49 -8.67
N GLN A 236 -14.34 -8.40 -8.72
CA GLN A 236 -14.56 -9.85 -8.67
C GLN A 236 -14.90 -10.36 -7.25
N GLY A 237 -14.75 -9.52 -6.22
CA GLY A 237 -14.98 -9.91 -4.83
C GLY A 237 -13.98 -10.94 -4.31
N GLU A 238 -12.72 -10.87 -4.76
CA GLU A 238 -11.66 -11.79 -4.35
C GLU A 238 -11.48 -11.84 -2.84
N LEU A 239 -11.45 -10.67 -2.19
CA LEU A 239 -11.32 -10.60 -0.74
C LEU A 239 -12.57 -11.15 -0.06
N PHE A 240 -13.76 -10.80 -0.54
CA PHE A 240 -15.02 -11.29 0.01
C PHE A 240 -15.06 -12.83 0.03
N ASN A 241 -14.78 -13.45 -1.12
CA ASN A 241 -14.75 -14.91 -1.25
C ASN A 241 -13.69 -15.54 -0.33
N TYR A 242 -12.51 -14.91 -0.23
CA TYR A 242 -11.45 -15.37 0.66
C TYR A 242 -11.87 -15.30 2.14
N LEU A 243 -12.48 -14.20 2.59
CA LEU A 243 -12.89 -14.03 3.98
C LEU A 243 -14.02 -15.00 4.34
N GLN A 244 -15.01 -15.19 3.48
CA GLN A 244 -16.10 -16.16 3.67
C GLN A 244 -15.58 -17.58 3.82
N LYS A 245 -14.69 -18.01 2.91
CA LYS A 245 -14.13 -19.37 2.93
C LYS A 245 -13.30 -19.64 4.19
N ASN A 246 -12.54 -18.66 4.65
CA ASN A 246 -11.58 -18.83 5.75
C ASN A 246 -12.10 -18.34 7.10
N LYS A 247 -13.31 -17.76 7.15
CA LYS A 247 -13.91 -17.15 8.36
C LYS A 247 -12.98 -16.13 9.03
N PHE A 248 -12.33 -15.29 8.22
CA PHE A 248 -11.44 -14.24 8.72
C PHE A 248 -12.19 -12.93 8.93
N MET A 249 -11.80 -12.23 9.99
CA MET A 249 -12.10 -10.83 10.22
C MET A 249 -10.86 -10.00 9.87
N ILE A 250 -11.09 -8.82 9.31
CA ILE A 250 -10.04 -7.85 8.96
C ILE A 250 -10.32 -6.52 9.66
N ASP A 251 -9.30 -5.70 9.81
CA ASP A 251 -9.40 -4.36 10.39
C ASP A 251 -9.50 -3.28 9.31
N MET A 252 -9.03 -3.57 8.09
CA MET A 252 -9.09 -2.67 6.95
C MET A 252 -9.31 -3.40 5.62
N GLN A 253 -10.20 -2.90 4.77
CA GLN A 253 -10.23 -3.19 3.34
C GLN A 253 -9.46 -2.10 2.58
N LEU A 254 -8.36 -2.50 1.95
CA LEU A 254 -7.50 -1.64 1.13
C LEU A 254 -7.65 -2.03 -0.34
N ILE A 255 -8.13 -1.09 -1.14
CA ILE A 255 -8.25 -1.23 -2.60
C ILE A 255 -7.32 -0.21 -3.24
N ILE A 256 -6.35 -0.70 -4.01
CA ILE A 256 -5.45 0.13 -4.81
C ILE A 256 -5.91 0.03 -6.26
N ALA A 257 -6.33 1.13 -6.87
CA ALA A 257 -7.06 1.10 -8.12
C ALA A 257 -6.68 2.19 -9.13
N ASP A 258 -7.04 1.91 -10.38
CA ASP A 258 -7.14 2.84 -11.50
C ASP A 258 -8.41 2.48 -12.29
N GLY A 259 -9.55 3.06 -11.89
CA GLY A 259 -10.86 2.90 -12.53
C GLY A 259 -11.71 1.72 -12.02
N ALA A 260 -11.58 1.31 -10.76
CA ALA A 260 -12.35 0.20 -10.19
C ALA A 260 -13.80 0.62 -9.87
N LYS A 261 -14.72 0.34 -10.79
CA LYS A 261 -16.15 0.63 -10.64
C LYS A 261 -16.85 -0.46 -9.84
N LYS A 262 -17.65 -0.05 -8.85
CA LYS A 262 -18.49 -0.94 -8.00
C LYS A 262 -17.69 -2.08 -7.33
N PRO A 263 -16.68 -1.76 -6.50
CA PRO A 263 -16.00 -2.78 -5.71
C PRO A 263 -16.97 -3.45 -4.74
N VAL A 264 -16.77 -4.74 -4.48
CA VAL A 264 -17.51 -5.49 -3.46
C VAL A 264 -17.02 -5.03 -2.08
N LEU A 265 -17.92 -4.43 -1.29
CA LEU A 265 -17.63 -4.00 0.07
C LEU A 265 -17.68 -5.19 1.03
N ILE A 266 -16.69 -5.28 1.91
CA ILE A 266 -16.75 -6.25 3.01
C ILE A 266 -17.74 -5.75 4.05
N GLN A 267 -18.80 -6.54 4.26
CA GLN A 267 -19.90 -6.21 5.18
C GLN A 267 -19.48 -6.52 6.63
N GLN A 268 -18.63 -5.66 7.20
CA GLN A 268 -18.18 -5.75 8.59
C GLN A 268 -18.28 -4.37 9.24
N GLU A 269 -19.12 -4.24 10.27
CA GLU A 269 -19.31 -3.00 11.03
C GLU A 269 -17.97 -2.49 11.60
N GLY A 270 -17.70 -1.19 11.45
CA GLY A 270 -16.49 -0.55 11.97
C GLY A 270 -15.22 -0.84 11.16
N LEU A 271 -15.31 -1.54 10.02
CA LEU A 271 -14.17 -1.81 9.16
C LEU A 271 -13.63 -0.52 8.52
N LEU A 272 -12.31 -0.31 8.58
CA LEU A 272 -11.68 0.79 7.87
C LEU A 272 -11.68 0.51 6.36
N TYR A 273 -12.19 1.44 5.57
CA TYR A 273 -12.26 1.33 4.13
C TYR A 273 -11.36 2.37 3.48
N VAL A 274 -10.40 1.90 2.67
CA VAL A 274 -9.48 2.75 1.91
C VAL A 274 -9.49 2.29 0.47
N LYS A 275 -10.21 3.01 -0.40
CA LYS A 275 -10.13 2.86 -1.84
C LYS A 275 -9.36 4.04 -2.42
N LEU A 276 -8.12 3.80 -2.83
CA LEU A 276 -7.28 4.80 -3.46
C LEU A 276 -7.25 4.60 -4.97
N GLU A 277 -7.85 5.55 -5.67
CA GLU A 277 -7.91 5.59 -7.13
C GLU A 277 -6.82 6.50 -7.69
N ARG A 278 -6.45 6.35 -8.95
CA ARG A 278 -5.60 7.35 -9.62
C ARG A 278 -6.31 8.72 -9.69
N SER A 279 -7.62 8.70 -9.94
CA SER A 279 -8.47 9.90 -9.84
C SER A 279 -8.88 10.19 -8.40
N ARG A 280 -8.75 11.46 -7.97
CA ARG A 280 -9.12 11.89 -6.61
C ARG A 280 -10.62 11.84 -6.36
N GLU A 281 -11.41 12.16 -7.38
CA GLU A 281 -12.88 12.19 -7.29
C GLU A 281 -13.47 10.79 -7.04
N GLU A 282 -12.75 9.75 -7.45
CA GLU A 282 -13.16 8.36 -7.27
C GLU A 282 -12.59 7.70 -6.00
N THR A 283 -11.69 8.41 -5.30
CA THR A 283 -11.07 7.96 -4.05
C THR A 283 -12.08 8.02 -2.92
N LYS A 284 -12.18 6.96 -2.13
CA LYS A 284 -13.12 6.85 -1.02
C LYS A 284 -12.41 6.30 0.20
N ILE A 285 -12.44 7.06 1.30
CA ILE A 285 -11.81 6.71 2.57
C ILE A 285 -12.84 6.95 3.66
N GLY A 286 -13.08 5.95 4.50
CA GLY A 286 -14.08 6.04 5.55
C GLY A 286 -14.27 4.74 6.31
N THR A 287 -15.25 4.71 7.19
CA THR A 287 -15.58 3.52 7.99
C THR A 287 -16.85 2.88 7.45
N ILE A 288 -16.87 1.55 7.35
CA ILE A 288 -18.06 0.79 6.99
C ILE A 288 -19.08 0.88 8.12
N VAL A 289 -20.31 1.27 7.76
CA VAL A 289 -21.48 1.28 8.63
C VAL A 289 -22.58 0.45 7.97
N ILE A 290 -23.13 -0.50 8.73
CA ILE A 290 -24.25 -1.36 8.33
C ILE A 290 -25.52 -0.75 8.89
N ASN A 291 -26.51 -0.51 8.03
CA ASN A 291 -27.78 0.03 8.45
C ASN A 291 -28.51 -0.97 9.36
N GLY A 292 -28.73 -0.59 10.62
CA GLY A 292 -29.37 -1.44 11.62
C GLY A 292 -30.85 -1.74 11.36
N GLN A 293 -31.51 -1.05 10.41
CA GLN A 293 -32.91 -1.30 10.07
C GLN A 293 -33.09 -2.52 9.14
N ASP A 294 -32.15 -2.76 8.21
CA ASP A 294 -32.26 -3.84 7.23
C ASP A 294 -31.10 -4.85 7.29
N ASN A 295 -30.02 -4.54 8.04
CA ASN A 295 -28.80 -5.35 8.13
C ASN A 295 -28.21 -5.77 6.78
N GLN A 296 -28.49 -5.02 5.72
CA GLN A 296 -28.10 -5.32 4.35
C GLN A 296 -27.47 -4.11 3.66
N THR A 297 -27.98 -2.91 3.94
CA THR A 297 -27.45 -1.68 3.33
C THR A 297 -26.13 -1.32 4.00
N VAL A 298 -25.09 -1.18 3.17
CA VAL A 298 -23.74 -0.81 3.61
C VAL A 298 -23.40 0.59 3.11
N GLU A 299 -23.07 1.46 4.05
CA GLU A 299 -22.64 2.83 3.80
C GLU A 299 -21.19 3.03 4.22
N ILE A 300 -20.53 4.02 3.61
CA ILE A 300 -19.19 4.44 3.98
C ILE A 300 -19.32 5.80 4.64
N LYS A 301 -19.09 5.87 5.96
CA LYS A 301 -18.98 7.14 6.68
C LYS A 301 -17.61 7.75 6.36
N PRO A 302 -17.53 8.90 5.66
CA PRO A 302 -16.25 9.44 5.20
C PRO A 302 -15.28 9.74 6.36
N ALA A 303 -13.99 9.54 6.11
CA ALA A 303 -12.92 10.00 6.99
C ALA A 303 -12.76 11.53 6.89
N ILE A 304 -12.23 12.14 7.95
CA ILE A 304 -11.97 13.57 7.99
C ILE A 304 -10.65 13.85 7.25
N PRO A 305 -10.65 14.70 6.19
CA PRO A 305 -9.41 15.19 5.63
C PRO A 305 -8.73 16.13 6.63
N LEU A 306 -7.50 15.80 6.98
CA LEU A 306 -6.59 16.72 7.67
C LEU A 306 -5.92 17.61 6.62
N GLU A 307 -5.53 18.83 7.00
CA GLU A 307 -5.00 19.87 6.09
C GLU A 307 -4.12 19.31 4.95
N CYS A 308 -4.34 19.81 3.74
CA CYS A 308 -3.56 19.43 2.55
C CYS A 308 -2.07 19.65 2.81
N ILE A 309 -1.28 18.61 2.57
CA ILE A 309 0.14 18.64 2.84
C ILE A 309 0.82 19.15 1.58
N GLU A 310 1.45 20.32 1.66
CA GLU A 310 2.31 20.94 0.63
C GLU A 310 2.34 20.22 -0.74
N GLN A 311 1.79 20.88 -1.75
CA GLN A 311 1.55 20.37 -3.11
C GLN A 311 0.35 19.41 -3.15
N ASN A 312 -0.57 19.66 -4.08
CA ASN A 312 -1.90 19.04 -4.09
C ASN A 312 -1.86 17.50 -4.09
N ASP A 313 -0.72 16.84 -4.33
CA ASP A 313 -0.56 15.38 -4.51
C ASP A 313 -0.46 14.55 -3.23
N LEU A 314 -0.31 15.15 -2.04
CA LEU A 314 -0.26 14.43 -0.76
C LEU A 314 -1.37 14.91 0.19
N MET A 315 -2.27 14.00 0.57
CA MET A 315 -3.35 14.29 1.52
C MET A 315 -3.25 13.40 2.75
N CYS A 316 -3.80 13.86 3.88
CA CYS A 316 -3.90 13.07 5.10
C CYS A 316 -5.35 12.99 5.54
N PHE A 317 -5.79 11.82 5.99
CA PHE A 317 -7.12 11.57 6.50
C PHE A 317 -7.04 10.90 7.86
N GLN A 318 -8.06 11.12 8.68
CA GLN A 318 -8.24 10.45 9.96
C GLN A 318 -9.66 9.87 10.03
N PHE A 319 -9.78 8.63 10.52
CA PHE A 319 -11.08 8.00 10.72
C PHE A 319 -11.82 8.59 11.93
N ASN A 320 -13.14 8.49 11.91
CA ASN A 320 -14.02 8.99 12.97
C ASN A 320 -14.17 7.99 14.12
#